data_AF-A0A373RY47-F1
#
_entry.id   AF-A0A373RY47-F1
#
_cell.length_a   1.000
_cell.length_b   1.000
_cell.length_c   1.000
_cell.angle_alpha   90.00
_cell.angle_beta   90.00
_cell.angle_gamma   90.00
#
_symmetry.space_group_name_H-M   'P 1'
#
loop_
_entity.id
_entity.type
_entity.pdbx_description
1 polymer ?
#
loop_
_entity_poly.entity_id
_entity_poly.type
_entity_poly.pdbx_seq_one_letter_code
_entity_poly.pdbx_strand_id
1 'polypeptide(L)'
;MAKKLIKEIRPYVKLYRDTNNGIAWIEDGSTGLGISVHPNLDKSGSVTGMKKLGYWDKSDRIVLSHGWKYNIDRFVCDKKNDLEMIVADECMCRACLKRRGA
;
A
#
# COMPACT_ATOMS: atom_id res chain seq x y z
N MET A 1 0.03 3.89 -15.24
CA MET A 1 0.41 3.98 -13.81
C MET A 1 1.08 5.32 -13.61
N ALA A 2 0.68 6.07 -12.58
CA ALA A 2 1.22 7.41 -12.32
C ALA A 2 2.09 7.37 -11.05
N LYS A 3 3.22 6.65 -11.13
CA LYS A 3 4.20 6.53 -10.04
C LYS A 3 4.99 7.82 -9.94
N LYS A 4 5.00 8.42 -8.76
CA LYS A 4 5.82 9.57 -8.41
C LYS A 4 6.79 9.19 -7.30
N LEU A 5 8.08 9.46 -7.49
CA LEU A 5 9.06 9.40 -6.41
C LEU A 5 8.76 10.54 -5.42
N ILE A 6 8.58 10.20 -4.15
CA ILE A 6 8.36 11.18 -3.08
C ILE A 6 9.69 11.57 -2.46
N LYS A 7 10.50 10.59 -2.07
CA LYS A 7 11.86 10.78 -1.55
C LYS A 7 12.66 9.48 -1.60
N GLU A 8 13.98 9.61 -1.60
CA GLU A 8 14.89 8.52 -1.24
C GLU A 8 15.12 8.58 0.28
N ILE A 9 14.78 7.50 0.99
CA ILE A 9 14.87 7.46 2.45
C ILE A 9 16.32 7.22 2.87
N ARG A 10 16.98 6.28 2.19
CA ARG A 10 18.38 5.89 2.32
C ARG A 10 18.81 5.15 1.05
N PRO A 11 20.12 4.85 0.83
CA PRO A 11 20.57 4.18 -0.38
C PRO A 11 19.72 2.94 -0.70
N TYR A 12 19.26 2.85 -1.95
CA TYR A 12 18.42 1.78 -2.48
C TYR A 12 16.99 1.69 -1.93
N VAL A 13 16.60 2.54 -0.97
CA VAL A 13 15.28 2.55 -0.34
C VAL A 13 14.52 3.80 -0.74
N LYS A 14 13.59 3.64 -1.68
CA LYS A 14 12.87 4.75 -2.31
C LYS A 14 11.38 4.70 -2.02
N LEU A 15 10.82 5.82 -1.56
CA LEU A 15 9.40 5.98 -1.32
C LEU A 15 8.71 6.53 -2.56
N TYR A 16 7.65 5.85 -2.99
CA TYR A 16 6.80 6.24 -4.10
C TYR A 16 5.36 6.41 -3.68
N ARG A 17 4.62 7.15 -4.51
CA ARG A 17 3.17 7.25 -4.42
C ARG A 17 2.54 7.23 -5.80
N ASP A 18 1.39 6.58 -5.90
CA ASP A 18 0.54 6.61 -7.07
C ASP A 18 -0.33 7.85 -7.01
N THR A 19 -0.17 8.77 -7.97
CA THR A 19 -0.87 10.05 -7.95
C THR A 19 -2.37 9.91 -8.26
N ASN A 20 -2.82 8.77 -8.77
CA ASN A 20 -4.23 8.58 -9.12
C ASN A 20 -5.07 8.13 -7.92
N ASN A 21 -4.54 7.22 -7.11
CA ASN A 21 -5.28 6.60 -5.99
C ASN A 21 -4.66 6.89 -4.61
N GLY A 22 -3.48 7.49 -4.56
CA GLY A 22 -2.79 7.88 -3.34
C GLY A 22 -2.04 6.77 -2.61
N ILE A 23 -2.02 5.52 -3.12
CA ILE A 23 -1.25 4.43 -2.51
C ILE A 23 0.23 4.82 -2.46
N ALA A 24 0.82 4.74 -1.27
CA ALA A 24 2.27 4.85 -1.09
C ALA A 24 2.88 3.47 -0.84
N TRP A 25 4.13 3.32 -1.29
CA TRP A 25 4.95 2.14 -1.03
C TRP A 25 6.42 2.49 -1.09
N ILE A 26 7.24 1.71 -0.39
CA ILE A 26 8.70 1.75 -0.52
C ILE A 26 9.13 0.59 -1.41
N GLU A 27 10.11 0.84 -2.27
CA GLU A 27 10.91 -0.20 -2.92
C GLU A 27 12.26 -0.23 -2.22
N ASP A 28 12.58 -1.36 -1.59
CA ASP A 28 13.89 -1.61 -0.97
C ASP A 28 14.74 -2.48 -1.89
N GLY A 29 15.61 -1.84 -2.66
CA GLY A 29 16.51 -2.51 -3.59
C GLY A 29 17.59 -3.36 -2.91
N SER A 30 17.81 -3.21 -1.60
CA SER A 30 18.77 -4.04 -0.87
C SER A 30 18.22 -5.44 -0.57
N THR A 31 16.89 -5.57 -0.48
CA THR A 31 16.20 -6.84 -0.21
C THR A 31 15.36 -7.33 -1.40
N GLY A 32 15.06 -6.44 -2.36
CA GLY A 32 14.12 -6.70 -3.45
C GLY A 32 12.64 -6.63 -3.03
N LEU A 33 12.35 -6.23 -1.80
CA LEU A 33 11.00 -6.21 -1.24
C LEU A 33 10.33 -4.84 -1.38
N GLY A 34 8.99 -4.87 -1.48
CA GLY A 34 8.14 -3.70 -1.40
C GLY A 34 7.48 -3.61 -0.02
N ILE A 35 7.37 -2.39 0.53
CA ILE A 35 6.70 -2.15 1.81
C ILE A 35 5.46 -1.29 1.56
N SER A 36 4.30 -1.75 2.01
CA SER A 36 3.05 -1.00 2.00
C SER A 36 2.23 -1.30 3.25
N VAL A 37 1.43 -0.32 3.68
CA VAL A 37 0.53 -0.46 4.85
C VAL A 37 -0.81 -1.12 4.50
N HIS A 38 -1.04 -1.40 3.22
CA HIS A 38 -2.24 -2.08 2.75
C HIS A 38 -1.85 -3.47 2.25
N PRO A 39 -2.55 -4.53 2.73
CA PRO A 39 -2.35 -5.86 2.19
C PRO A 39 -2.74 -5.89 0.72
N ASN A 40 -2.01 -6.68 -0.06
CA ASN A 40 -2.16 -6.74 -1.48
C ASN A 40 -1.93 -8.15 -2.03
N LEU A 41 -2.28 -8.32 -3.30
CA LEU A 41 -1.96 -9.48 -4.10
C LEU A 41 -1.51 -9.02 -5.48
N ASP A 42 -0.76 -9.87 -6.17
CA ASP A 42 -0.36 -9.62 -7.55
C ASP A 42 -1.57 -9.29 -8.42
N LYS A 43 -1.38 -8.51 -9.48
CA LYS A 43 -2.45 -8.14 -10.42
C LYS A 43 -3.24 -9.34 -10.96
N SER A 44 -2.63 -10.53 -11.06
CA SER A 44 -3.30 -11.76 -11.50
C SER A 44 -4.09 -12.47 -10.40
N GLY A 45 -3.85 -12.14 -9.13
CA GLY A 45 -4.52 -12.79 -8.00
C GLY A 45 -6.02 -12.51 -7.91
N SER A 46 -6.74 -13.40 -7.22
CA SER A 46 -8.20 -13.42 -7.16
C SER A 46 -8.77 -12.69 -5.95
N VAL A 47 -9.25 -11.46 -6.16
CA VAL A 47 -10.02 -10.70 -5.15
C VAL A 47 -11.28 -11.45 -4.74
N THR A 48 -11.98 -12.05 -5.69
CA THR A 48 -13.18 -12.85 -5.42
C THR A 48 -12.85 -14.03 -4.52
N GLY A 49 -11.71 -14.69 -4.74
CA GLY A 49 -11.21 -15.76 -3.87
C GLY A 49 -10.96 -15.27 -2.45
N MET A 50 -10.23 -14.16 -2.30
CA MET A 50 -9.96 -13.53 -0.99
C MET A 50 -11.25 -13.22 -0.21
N LYS A 51 -12.27 -12.70 -0.90
CA LYS A 51 -13.58 -12.38 -0.30
C LYS A 51 -14.42 -13.61 0.00
N LYS A 52 -14.39 -14.64 -0.85
CA LYS A 52 -15.16 -15.88 -0.66
C LYS A 52 -14.61 -16.71 0.51
N LEU A 53 -13.29 -16.73 0.68
CA LEU A 53 -12.61 -17.45 1.77
C LEU A 53 -12.63 -16.70 3.10
N GLY A 54 -13.14 -15.46 3.13
CA GLY A 54 -13.24 -14.67 4.35
C GLY A 54 -11.94 -13.98 4.78
N TYR A 55 -10.89 -14.02 3.95
CA TYR A 55 -9.66 -13.26 4.23
C TYR A 55 -9.90 -11.75 4.14
N TRP A 56 -10.71 -11.32 3.17
CA TRP A 56 -11.13 -9.93 2.99
C TRP A 56 -12.66 -9.83 3.09
N ASP A 57 -13.18 -8.68 3.54
CA ASP A 57 -14.63 -8.50 3.64
C ASP A 57 -15.25 -8.29 2.26
N LYS A 58 -16.51 -8.71 2.11
CA LYS A 58 -17.25 -8.55 0.85
C LYS A 58 -17.31 -7.09 0.41
N SER A 59 -17.40 -6.16 1.36
CA SER A 59 -17.45 -4.71 1.13
C SER A 59 -16.08 -4.05 0.95
N ASP A 60 -14.98 -4.75 1.19
CA ASP A 60 -13.64 -4.16 1.11
C ASP A 60 -13.37 -3.58 -0.28
N ARG A 61 -12.89 -2.33 -0.30
CA ARG A 61 -12.56 -1.60 -1.52
C ARG A 61 -11.15 -1.93 -1.98
N ILE A 62 -11.03 -2.23 -3.27
CA ILE A 62 -9.77 -2.63 -3.90
C ILE A 62 -9.31 -1.57 -4.89
N VAL A 63 -8.02 -1.24 -4.87
CA VAL A 63 -7.39 -0.37 -5.87
C VAL A 63 -6.24 -1.09 -6.55
N LEU A 64 -6.10 -0.92 -7.86
CA LEU A 64 -4.95 -1.41 -8.63
C LEU A 64 -3.87 -0.32 -8.65
N SER A 65 -2.66 -0.67 -8.24
CA SER A 65 -1.49 0.21 -8.34
C SER A 65 -0.24 -0.59 -8.63
N HIS A 66 0.59 -0.11 -9.56
CA HIS A 66 1.93 -0.63 -9.89
C HIS A 66 2.08 -2.18 -9.94
N GLY A 67 1.07 -2.87 -10.47
CA GLY A 67 1.10 -4.34 -10.62
C GLY A 67 0.47 -5.11 -9.46
N TRP A 68 -0.11 -4.44 -8.47
CA TRP A 68 -0.71 -5.04 -7.29
C TRP A 68 -2.13 -4.53 -7.04
N LYS A 69 -2.99 -5.42 -6.55
CA LYS A 69 -4.35 -5.11 -6.09
C LYS A 69 -4.32 -4.94 -4.58
N TYR A 70 -4.50 -3.71 -4.12
CA TYR A 70 -4.47 -3.32 -2.71
C TYR A 70 -5.88 -3.31 -2.12
N ASN A 71 -6.05 -3.94 -0.95
CA ASN A 71 -7.24 -3.74 -0.14
C ASN A 71 -7.04 -2.53 0.77
N ILE A 72 -7.64 -1.40 0.40
CA ILE A 72 -7.41 -0.12 1.08
C ILE A 72 -8.19 0.01 2.39
N ASP A 73 -9.20 -0.82 2.61
CA ASP A 73 -9.99 -0.80 3.83
C ASP A 73 -9.30 -1.56 4.98
N ARG A 74 -8.23 -2.29 4.67
CA ARG A 74 -7.35 -2.92 5.66
C ARG A 74 -6.09 -2.10 5.82
N PHE A 75 -5.69 -1.90 7.08
CA PHE A 75 -4.48 -1.17 7.44
C PHE A 75 -3.64 -2.06 8.36
N VAL A 76 -2.41 -2.36 7.93
CA VAL A 76 -1.44 -3.18 8.67
C VAL A 76 -0.16 -2.38 8.75
N CYS A 77 0.26 -2.04 9.96
CA CYS A 77 1.46 -1.24 10.20
C CYS A 77 1.98 -1.57 11.60
N ASP A 78 3.22 -2.06 11.69
CA ASP A 78 3.96 -2.14 12.94
C ASP A 78 4.54 -0.77 13.28
N LYS A 79 4.11 -0.21 14.42
CA LYS A 79 4.58 1.09 14.91
C LYS A 79 6.06 1.12 15.28
N LYS A 80 6.69 -0.04 15.45
CA LYS A 80 8.13 -0.16 15.70
C LYS A 80 8.95 -0.23 14.41
N ASN A 81 8.31 -0.33 13.25
CA ASN A 81 8.98 -0.35 11.95
C ASN A 81 8.92 1.05 11.32
N ASP A 82 10.05 1.75 11.32
CA ASP A 82 10.16 3.11 10.79
C ASP A 82 9.76 3.22 9.31
N LEU A 83 10.06 2.21 8.48
CA LEU A 83 9.72 2.23 7.06
C LEU A 83 8.20 2.13 6.84
N GLU A 84 7.52 1.27 7.62
CA GLU A 84 6.06 1.16 7.57
C GLU A 84 5.39 2.45 8.05
N MET A 85 5.92 3.06 9.12
CA MET A 85 5.43 4.35 9.63
C MET A 85 5.57 5.46 8.58
N ILE A 86 6.71 5.55 7.88
CA ILE A 86 6.90 6.50 6.77
C ILE A 86 5.85 6.28 5.68
N VAL A 87 5.58 5.03 5.29
CA VAL A 87 4.53 4.74 4.29
C VAL A 87 3.14 5.10 4.82
N ALA A 88 2.86 4.83 6.10
CA ALA A 88 1.58 5.14 6.74
C ALA A 88 1.24 6.63 6.72
N ASP A 89 2.24 7.48 6.90
CA ASP A 89 2.10 8.93 6.91
C ASP A 89 1.94 9.49 5.49
N GLU A 90 2.67 8.91 4.53
CA GLU A 90 2.74 9.41 3.15
C GLU A 90 1.63 8.87 2.25
N CYS A 91 0.99 7.75 2.63
CA CYS A 91 -0.14 7.17 1.89
C CYS A 91 -1.32 8.13 1.92
N MET A 92 -1.77 8.58 0.75
CA MET A 92 -2.91 9.49 0.56
C MET A 92 -4.13 8.77 -0.02
N CYS A 93 -4.21 7.45 0.11
CA CYS A 93 -5.41 6.74 -0.31
C CYS A 93 -6.62 7.24 0.51
N ARG A 94 -7.82 7.12 -0.06
CA ARG A 94 -9.05 7.61 0.59
C ARG A 94 -9.24 7.06 2.01
N ALA A 95 -8.85 5.80 2.26
CA ALA A 95 -8.96 5.19 3.58
C ALA A 95 -7.95 5.79 4.58
N CYS A 96 -6.69 5.98 4.20
CA CYS A 96 -5.68 6.61 5.05
C CYS A 96 -5.99 8.08 5.35
N LEU A 97 -6.50 8.83 4.36
CA LEU A 97 -6.96 10.21 4.59
C LEU A 97 -8.09 10.25 5.61
N LYS A 98 -9.09 9.37 5.48
CA LYS A 98 -10.17 9.26 6.46
C LYS A 98 -9.66 8.85 7.84
N ARG A 99 -8.70 7.91 7.91
CA ARG A 99 -8.10 7.44 9.17
C ARG A 99 -7.37 8.56 9.92
N ARG A 100 -6.67 9.45 9.21
CA ARG A 100 -5.91 10.57 9.82
C ARG A 100 -6.75 11.81 10.10
N GLY A 101 -7.86 11.99 9.40
CA GLY A 101 -8.79 13.11 9.61
C GLY A 101 -9.93 12.83 10.58
N ALA A 102 -9.88 11.70 11.29
CA ALA A 102 -10.82 11.30 12.33
C ALA A 102 -10.22 11.56 13.72
#